data_AF-A0A7C6K0H3-F1
#
_entry.id   AF-A0A7C6K0H3-F1
#
_cell.length_a   1.000
_cell.length_b   1.000
_cell.length_c   1.000
_cell.angle_alpha   90.00
_cell.angle_beta   90.00
_cell.angle_gamma   90.00
#
_symmetry.space_group_name_H-M   'P 1'
#
loop_
_entity.id
_entity.type
_entity.pdbx_description
1 polymer ?
#
loop_
_entity_poly.entity_id
_entity_poly.type
_entity_poly.pdbx_seq_one_letter_code
_entity_poly.pdbx_strand_id
1 'polypeptide(L)'
;MLKTKAVFERKTDDFQPRDCVIEKIIELASQEYDAFSKNMLDDYDFIKDNIDLMYCDGEGVYHCLLVVGQDRRDGILVESEGSSYARYSSFLPNAADFLAAQQEQKPAPGLKLKDLMSISLQDIHLVHIDEEIELATVCELKSDTLTLEGREEWADVLNADVVRIFNGIYGVQVECSGVKAQRLSDFSLMLAGHCPAQDYEKWVAQEPEAPEIQMKQL
;
A
#
# COMPACT_ATOMS: atom_id res chain seq x y z
N MET A 1 -24.11 -11.49 -2.20
CA MET A 1 -24.36 -11.10 -0.78
C MET A 1 -23.05 -11.19 -0.03
N LEU A 2 -22.65 -10.11 0.64
CA LEU A 2 -21.46 -10.09 1.52
C LEU A 2 -21.81 -10.77 2.86
N LYS A 3 -20.86 -11.52 3.44
CA LYS A 3 -21.05 -12.26 4.70
C LYS A 3 -19.86 -12.02 5.62
N THR A 4 -20.13 -11.77 6.90
CA THR A 4 -19.13 -11.58 7.98
C THR A 4 -19.69 -12.11 9.31
N LYS A 5 -18.88 -12.10 10.37
CA LYS A 5 -19.29 -12.36 11.75
C LYS A 5 -19.30 -11.06 12.57
N ALA A 6 -20.05 -11.05 13.67
CA ALA A 6 -20.10 -9.95 14.63
C ALA A 6 -20.56 -10.47 16.00
N VAL A 7 -20.18 -9.75 17.07
CA VAL A 7 -20.76 -9.93 18.41
C VAL A 7 -21.95 -8.98 18.54
N PHE A 8 -23.09 -9.49 19.03
CA PHE A 8 -24.31 -8.70 19.18
C PHE A 8 -24.59 -8.42 20.65
N GLU A 9 -24.61 -7.15 21.02
CA GLU A 9 -24.96 -6.71 22.37
C GLU A 9 -26.47 -6.49 22.51
N ARG A 10 -27.03 -6.91 23.64
CA ARG A 10 -28.46 -6.76 23.91
C ARG A 10 -28.73 -5.48 24.66
N LYS A 11 -29.45 -4.55 24.02
CA LYS A 11 -29.86 -3.25 24.61
C LYS A 11 -28.67 -2.40 25.07
N THR A 12 -27.58 -2.42 24.31
CA THR A 12 -26.54 -1.40 24.46
C THR A 12 -27.06 -0.07 23.91
N ASP A 13 -26.78 1.01 24.62
CA ASP A 13 -27.06 2.38 24.22
C ASP A 13 -25.98 2.94 23.30
N ASP A 14 -24.73 2.49 23.47
CA ASP A 14 -23.61 2.81 22.59
C ASP A 14 -22.51 1.74 22.67
N PHE A 15 -21.99 1.32 21.52
CA PHE A 15 -20.76 0.52 21.50
C PHE A 15 -19.62 1.48 21.84
N GLN A 16 -18.81 1.19 22.85
CA GLN A 16 -17.64 1.99 23.24
C GLN A 16 -16.35 1.36 22.70
N PRO A 17 -16.10 1.34 21.36
CA PRO A 17 -14.87 0.80 20.83
C PRO A 17 -13.68 1.63 21.33
N ARG A 18 -12.54 0.96 21.49
CA ARG A 18 -11.28 1.59 21.87
C ARG A 18 -10.33 1.51 20.69
N ASP A 19 -9.55 2.58 20.51
CA ASP A 19 -8.39 2.51 19.63
C ASP A 19 -7.40 1.49 20.20
N CYS A 20 -6.78 0.74 19.29
CA CYS A 20 -5.77 -0.23 19.66
C CYS A 20 -4.65 -0.30 18.63
N VAL A 21 -3.45 -0.62 19.11
CA VAL A 21 -2.27 -0.90 18.31
C VAL A 21 -2.02 -2.40 18.36
N ILE A 22 -1.83 -3.01 17.18
CA ILE A 22 -1.42 -4.42 17.08
C ILE A 22 0.10 -4.45 17.14
N GLU A 23 0.65 -4.74 18.31
CA GLU A 23 2.10 -4.83 18.52
C GLU A 23 2.70 -6.07 17.86
N LYS A 24 1.94 -7.17 17.88
CA LYS A 24 2.40 -8.43 17.29
C LYS A 24 1.25 -9.32 16.86
N ILE A 25 1.46 -10.01 15.75
CA ILE A 25 0.53 -11.04 15.25
C ILE A 25 1.04 -12.40 15.72
N ILE A 26 0.17 -13.16 16.37
CA ILE A 26 0.43 -14.56 16.78
C ILE A 26 -0.40 -15.45 15.88
N GLU A 27 0.25 -16.24 15.04
CA GLU A 27 -0.40 -17.24 14.20
C GLU A 27 -0.33 -18.62 14.86
N LEU A 28 -1.49 -19.19 15.16
CA LEU A 28 -1.64 -20.52 15.76
C LEU A 28 -2.09 -21.54 14.71
N ALA A 29 -1.80 -22.82 14.94
CA ALA A 29 -2.42 -23.88 14.15
C ALA A 29 -3.96 -23.84 14.33
N SER A 30 -4.73 -24.27 13.32
CA SER A 30 -6.20 -24.13 13.34
C SER A 30 -6.85 -24.74 14.60
N GLN A 31 -6.34 -25.88 15.06
CA GLN A 31 -6.87 -26.57 16.24
C GLN A 31 -6.51 -25.86 17.55
N GLU A 32 -5.32 -25.27 17.64
CA GLU A 32 -4.88 -24.49 18.79
C GLU A 32 -5.69 -23.19 18.89
N TYR A 33 -5.91 -22.50 17.76
CA TYR A 33 -6.76 -21.32 17.71
C TYR A 33 -8.21 -21.65 18.13
N ASP A 34 -8.78 -22.74 17.62
CA ASP A 34 -10.13 -23.16 17.98
C ASP A 34 -10.26 -23.52 19.47
N ALA A 35 -9.18 -24.02 20.09
CA ALA A 35 -9.12 -24.29 21.52
C ALA A 35 -8.98 -22.99 22.32
N PHE A 36 -8.06 -22.11 21.93
CA PHE A 36 -7.84 -20.79 22.54
C PHE A 36 -9.11 -19.93 22.52
N SER A 37 -9.75 -19.79 21.35
CA SER A 37 -10.97 -18.97 21.18
C SER A 37 -12.17 -19.43 22.02
N LYS A 38 -12.14 -20.66 22.55
CA LYS A 38 -13.18 -21.20 23.44
C LYS A 38 -12.78 -21.19 24.91
N ASN A 39 -11.50 -20.99 25.22
CA ASN A 39 -10.94 -21.12 26.57
C ASN A 39 -9.94 -19.98 26.88
N MET A 40 -10.28 -18.75 26.51
CA MET A 40 -9.39 -17.57 26.60
C MET A 40 -8.83 -17.23 28.00
N LEU A 41 -9.40 -17.83 29.07
CA LEU A 41 -8.96 -17.66 30.46
C LEU A 41 -7.94 -18.71 30.92
N ASP A 42 -7.60 -19.69 30.08
CA ASP A 42 -6.50 -20.62 30.36
C ASP A 42 -5.15 -19.93 30.18
N ASP A 43 -4.11 -20.48 30.80
CA ASP A 43 -2.74 -19.99 30.63
C ASP A 43 -2.14 -20.44 29.30
N TYR A 44 -1.55 -19.50 28.57
CA TYR A 44 -0.90 -19.73 27.28
C TYR A 44 0.51 -19.15 27.27
N ASP A 45 1.49 -19.97 26.86
CA ASP A 45 2.89 -19.56 26.77
C ASP A 45 3.07 -18.38 25.82
N PHE A 46 2.36 -18.34 24.69
CA PHE A 46 2.47 -17.21 23.74
C PHE A 46 1.95 -15.88 24.32
N ILE A 47 1.05 -15.89 25.31
CA ILE A 47 0.62 -14.66 25.99
C ILE A 47 1.70 -14.26 26.98
N LYS A 48 2.13 -15.22 27.81
CA LYS A 48 3.17 -15.04 28.82
C LYS A 48 4.47 -14.49 28.23
N ASP A 49 4.89 -15.02 27.09
CA ASP A 49 6.14 -14.64 26.42
C ASP A 49 6.10 -13.25 25.77
N ASN A 50 4.93 -12.60 25.71
CA ASN A 50 4.74 -11.30 25.07
C ASN A 50 4.03 -10.30 25.99
N ILE A 51 4.06 -10.50 27.32
CA ILE A 51 3.43 -9.61 28.30
C ILE A 51 3.88 -8.15 28.14
N ASP A 52 5.16 -7.93 27.86
CA ASP A 52 5.77 -6.62 27.69
C ASP A 52 5.25 -5.83 26.47
N LEU A 53 4.62 -6.51 25.51
CA LEU A 53 3.98 -5.91 24.34
C LEU A 53 2.51 -5.55 24.57
N MET A 54 1.94 -5.92 25.72
CA MET A 54 0.53 -5.69 26.03
C MET A 54 0.39 -4.72 27.20
N TYR A 55 -0.24 -3.58 26.94
CA TYR A 55 -0.53 -2.57 27.96
C TYR A 55 -1.56 -1.57 27.45
N CYS A 56 -2.10 -0.74 28.36
CA CYS A 56 -2.87 0.44 28.00
C CYS A 56 -2.02 1.68 28.27
N ASP A 57 -1.86 2.54 27.26
CA ASP A 57 -1.00 3.72 27.37
C ASP A 57 -1.67 4.88 28.14
N GLY A 58 -0.95 6.00 28.24
CA GLY A 58 -1.45 7.20 28.92
C GLY A 58 -2.64 7.88 28.24
N GLU A 59 -2.91 7.56 26.97
CA GLU A 59 -4.03 8.09 26.17
C GLU A 59 -5.24 7.14 26.16
N GLY A 60 -5.10 5.95 26.76
CA GLY A 60 -6.15 4.94 26.82
C GLY A 60 -6.21 4.04 25.58
N VAL A 61 -5.15 4.03 24.77
CA VAL A 61 -4.99 3.13 23.62
C VAL A 61 -4.46 1.80 24.11
N TYR A 62 -5.12 0.72 23.68
CA TYR A 62 -4.68 -0.63 24.01
C TYR A 62 -3.62 -1.11 23.03
N HIS A 63 -2.45 -1.48 23.55
CA HIS A 63 -1.42 -2.22 22.83
C HIS A 63 -1.70 -3.71 23.01
N CYS A 64 -1.95 -4.41 21.91
CA CYS A 64 -2.51 -5.75 21.90
C CYS A 64 -1.70 -6.72 21.05
N LEU A 65 -1.81 -8.01 21.35
CA LEU A 65 -1.55 -9.07 20.37
C LEU A 65 -2.79 -9.25 19.48
N LEU A 66 -2.58 -9.50 18.18
CA LEU A 66 -3.61 -10.06 17.31
C LEU A 66 -3.35 -11.56 17.14
N VAL A 67 -4.20 -12.39 17.75
CA VAL A 67 -4.13 -13.85 17.60
C VAL A 67 -5.01 -14.28 16.43
N VAL A 68 -4.42 -15.00 15.48
CA VAL A 68 -5.08 -15.55 14.30
C VAL A 68 -4.82 -17.06 14.20
N GLY A 69 -5.71 -17.77 13.53
CA GLY A 69 -5.55 -19.20 13.28
C GLY A 69 -5.33 -19.49 11.80
N GLN A 70 -4.49 -20.48 11.49
CA GLN A 70 -4.39 -21.04 10.15
C GLN A 70 -5.78 -21.45 9.64
N ASP A 71 -6.10 -21.10 8.39
CA ASP A 71 -7.40 -21.33 7.76
C ASP A 71 -8.60 -20.76 8.55
N ARG A 72 -8.38 -19.71 9.35
CA ARG A 72 -9.44 -18.94 10.02
C ARG A 72 -9.42 -17.51 9.51
N ARG A 73 -10.62 -17.01 9.19
CA ARG A 73 -10.77 -15.64 8.67
C ARG A 73 -10.79 -14.58 9.76
N ASP A 74 -11.26 -14.94 10.95
CA ASP A 74 -11.41 -14.00 12.07
C ASP A 74 -10.22 -14.11 13.03
N GLY A 75 -10.01 -13.08 13.83
CA GLY A 75 -8.97 -13.02 14.85
C GLY A 75 -9.48 -12.48 16.18
N ILE A 76 -8.63 -12.53 17.19
CA ILE A 76 -8.90 -12.05 18.54
C ILE A 76 -7.77 -11.12 18.96
N LEU A 77 -8.10 -9.88 19.31
CA LEU A 77 -7.19 -8.97 19.97
C LEU A 77 -7.09 -9.34 21.44
N VAL A 78 -5.88 -9.31 21.99
CA VAL A 78 -5.59 -9.69 23.38
C VAL A 78 -4.74 -8.63 24.06
N GLU A 79 -5.19 -8.19 25.23
CA GLU A 79 -4.37 -7.50 26.23
C GLU A 79 -4.49 -8.28 27.55
N SER A 80 -3.36 -8.54 28.21
CA SER A 80 -3.27 -9.53 29.29
C SER A 80 -3.31 -8.93 30.70
N GLU A 81 -3.11 -7.62 30.82
CA GLU A 81 -2.85 -6.89 32.05
C GLU A 81 -1.74 -7.56 32.90
N GLY A 82 -0.69 -8.06 32.23
CA GLY A 82 0.42 -8.78 32.87
C GLY A 82 0.15 -10.25 33.22
N SER A 83 -0.96 -10.83 32.75
CA SER A 83 -1.32 -12.23 32.99
C SER A 83 -0.84 -13.15 31.85
N SER A 84 -0.93 -14.46 32.04
CA SER A 84 -0.68 -15.48 31.00
C SER A 84 -1.92 -15.89 30.20
N TYR A 85 -3.04 -15.18 30.37
CA TYR A 85 -4.31 -15.43 29.68
C TYR A 85 -4.88 -14.13 29.09
N ALA A 86 -5.89 -14.23 28.23
CA ALA A 86 -6.48 -13.08 27.57
C ALA A 86 -7.50 -12.38 28.49
N ARG A 87 -7.00 -11.50 29.37
CA ARG A 87 -7.83 -10.78 30.34
C ARG A 87 -8.78 -9.80 29.67
N TYR A 88 -8.28 -9.06 28.69
CA TYR A 88 -9.08 -8.26 27.77
C TYR A 88 -8.98 -8.89 26.39
N SER A 89 -10.14 -9.06 25.74
CA SER A 89 -10.20 -9.64 24.40
C SER A 89 -11.26 -8.94 23.56
N SER A 90 -10.97 -8.73 22.28
CA SER A 90 -11.94 -8.21 21.31
C SER A 90 -11.98 -9.06 20.05
N PHE A 91 -13.18 -9.31 19.54
CA PHE A 91 -13.38 -10.10 18.32
C PHE A 91 -13.17 -9.23 17.08
N LEU A 92 -12.23 -9.63 16.22
CA LEU A 92 -11.93 -8.95 14.96
C LEU A 92 -12.39 -9.81 13.77
N PRO A 93 -13.56 -9.55 13.19
CA PRO A 93 -14.03 -10.30 12.02
C PRO A 93 -13.18 -10.02 10.79
N ASN A 94 -12.98 -11.04 9.95
CA ASN A 94 -12.15 -10.94 8.73
C ASN A 94 -10.73 -10.40 8.98
N ALA A 95 -10.14 -10.68 10.14
CA ALA A 95 -8.76 -10.33 10.46
C ALA A 95 -7.77 -10.78 9.37
N ALA A 96 -7.98 -11.94 8.73
CA ALA A 96 -7.13 -12.39 7.63
C ALA A 96 -7.15 -11.44 6.43
N ASP A 97 -8.33 -10.91 6.07
CA ASP A 97 -8.50 -9.96 4.97
C ASP A 97 -7.90 -8.59 5.35
N PHE A 98 -8.09 -8.16 6.61
CA PHE A 98 -7.43 -6.97 7.16
C PHE A 98 -5.90 -7.07 7.05
N LEU A 99 -5.32 -8.19 7.47
CA LEU A 99 -3.88 -8.43 7.41
C LEU A 99 -3.36 -8.52 5.97
N ALA A 100 -4.10 -9.17 5.07
CA ALA A 100 -3.76 -9.22 3.65
C ALA A 100 -3.72 -7.81 3.04
N ALA A 101 -4.72 -6.97 3.34
CA ALA A 101 -4.76 -5.59 2.86
C ALA A 101 -3.61 -4.73 3.41
N GLN A 102 -3.16 -4.98 4.65
CA GLN A 102 -1.98 -4.31 5.22
C GLN A 102 -0.66 -4.80 4.58
N GLN A 103 -0.62 -6.04 4.10
CA GLN A 103 0.51 -6.56 3.33
C GLN A 103 0.51 -6.07 1.87
N GLU A 104 -0.65 -5.84 1.27
CA GLU A 104 -0.79 -5.23 -0.07
C GLU A 104 -0.42 -3.74 -0.09
N GLN A 105 -0.37 -3.09 1.07
CA GLN A 105 0.16 -1.73 1.24
C GLN A 105 1.69 -1.70 1.41
N LYS A 106 2.35 -2.86 1.49
CA LYS A 106 3.79 -2.96 1.25
C LYS A 106 4.02 -2.89 -0.27
N PRO A 107 4.99 -2.11 -0.77
CA PRO A 107 5.35 -2.08 -2.19
C PRO A 107 5.38 -3.50 -2.76
N ALA A 108 4.69 -3.73 -3.88
CA ALA A 108 4.74 -5.00 -4.59
C ALA A 108 6.22 -5.37 -4.81
N PRO A 109 6.71 -6.53 -4.34
CA PRO A 109 8.12 -6.85 -4.49
C PRO A 109 8.47 -6.92 -5.98
N GLY A 110 9.27 -5.95 -6.44
CA GLY A 110 9.91 -5.98 -7.75
C GLY A 110 9.21 -5.25 -8.89
N LEU A 111 8.08 -4.56 -8.67
CA LEU A 111 7.47 -3.75 -9.74
C LEU A 111 8.23 -2.43 -9.91
N LYS A 112 8.83 -2.22 -11.08
CA LYS A 112 9.53 -0.99 -11.43
C LYS A 112 8.66 -0.09 -12.31
N LEU A 113 8.95 1.20 -12.33
CA LEU A 113 8.21 2.15 -13.16
C LEU A 113 8.21 1.75 -14.65
N LYS A 114 9.34 1.25 -15.16
CA LYS A 114 9.44 0.75 -16.54
C LYS A 114 8.51 -0.42 -16.86
N ASP A 115 8.13 -1.23 -15.87
CA ASP A 115 7.26 -2.37 -16.08
C ASP A 115 5.83 -1.89 -16.38
N LEU A 116 5.42 -0.76 -15.79
CA LEU A 116 4.14 -0.10 -16.07
C LEU A 116 4.07 0.52 -17.48
N MET A 117 5.20 0.80 -18.12
CA MET A 117 5.20 1.30 -19.51
C MET A 117 4.59 0.29 -20.49
N SER A 118 4.50 -1.00 -20.11
CA SER A 118 3.89 -2.03 -20.95
C SER A 118 2.36 -1.95 -21.02
N ILE A 119 1.72 -1.23 -20.10
CA ILE A 119 0.25 -1.10 -20.03
C ILE A 119 -0.27 0.27 -20.50
N SER A 120 0.60 1.13 -21.03
CA SER A 120 0.29 2.48 -21.52
C SER A 120 -0.45 3.34 -20.49
N LEU A 121 0.31 4.00 -19.62
CA LEU A 121 -0.25 4.89 -18.60
C LEU A 121 -0.64 6.22 -19.24
N GLN A 122 -1.80 6.76 -18.88
CA GLN A 122 -2.29 8.06 -19.35
C GLN A 122 -2.76 8.92 -18.18
N ASP A 123 -2.55 10.23 -18.29
CA ASP A 123 -2.98 11.23 -17.31
C ASP A 123 -2.57 10.90 -15.86
N ILE A 124 -1.31 10.50 -15.68
CA ILE A 124 -0.77 10.11 -14.38
C ILE A 124 0.11 11.20 -13.76
N HIS A 125 0.29 11.11 -12.45
CA HIS A 125 1.26 11.90 -11.69
C HIS A 125 2.21 10.97 -10.96
N LEU A 126 3.51 11.19 -11.11
CA LEU A 126 4.51 10.48 -10.32
C LEU A 126 4.71 11.23 -9.00
N VAL A 127 4.67 10.52 -7.87
CA VAL A 127 4.87 11.11 -6.54
C VAL A 127 5.97 10.36 -5.80
N HIS A 128 6.75 11.05 -4.99
CA HIS A 128 7.79 10.44 -4.16
C HIS A 128 7.19 10.04 -2.80
N ILE A 129 7.59 8.88 -2.26
CA ILE A 129 7.03 8.36 -0.99
C ILE A 129 7.35 9.26 0.22
N ASP A 130 8.55 9.85 0.26
CA ASP A 130 9.05 10.57 1.45
C ASP A 130 9.05 12.11 1.28
N GLU A 131 8.85 12.64 0.07
CA GLU A 131 9.08 14.05 -0.22
C GLU A 131 7.98 14.61 -1.12
N GLU A 132 7.49 15.82 -0.81
CA GLU A 132 6.67 16.59 -1.74
C GLU A 132 7.54 17.12 -2.88
N ILE A 133 7.11 16.85 -4.11
CA ILE A 133 7.82 17.27 -5.33
C ILE A 133 6.94 18.15 -6.20
N GLU A 134 7.56 18.94 -7.07
CA GLU A 134 6.83 19.62 -8.14
C GLU A 134 6.22 18.59 -9.08
N LEU A 135 4.89 18.68 -9.26
CA LEU A 135 4.12 17.73 -10.02
C LEU A 135 3.84 18.27 -11.43
N ALA A 136 3.98 17.39 -12.41
CA ALA A 136 3.49 17.61 -13.76
C ALA A 136 2.68 16.38 -14.20
N THR A 137 1.58 16.63 -14.93
CA THR A 137 0.79 15.55 -15.51
C THR A 137 1.57 14.93 -16.66
N VAL A 138 1.82 13.64 -16.57
CA VAL A 138 2.38 12.85 -17.66
C VAL A 138 1.21 12.36 -18.51
N CYS A 139 0.99 13.02 -19.65
CA CYS A 139 -0.12 12.73 -20.56
C CYS A 139 -0.12 11.27 -21.01
N GLU A 140 1.04 10.75 -21.40
CA GLU A 140 1.20 9.34 -21.77
C GLU A 140 2.61 8.84 -21.46
N LEU A 141 2.70 7.64 -20.88
CA LEU A 141 3.93 6.91 -20.65
C LEU A 141 3.76 5.45 -21.06
N LYS A 142 4.39 5.08 -22.18
CA LYS A 142 4.28 3.78 -22.84
C LYS A 142 5.64 3.27 -23.32
N SER A 143 5.67 2.05 -23.81
CA SER A 143 6.89 1.31 -24.12
C SER A 143 7.79 1.95 -25.17
N ASP A 144 7.31 2.89 -25.98
CA ASP A 144 8.03 3.62 -27.03
C ASP A 144 8.16 5.14 -26.77
N THR A 145 7.70 5.65 -25.62
CA THR A 145 7.78 7.08 -25.27
C THR A 145 9.22 7.61 -25.29
N LEU A 146 10.19 6.82 -24.84
CA LEU A 146 11.59 7.23 -24.73
C LEU A 146 12.47 6.63 -25.83
N THR A 147 13.40 7.45 -26.34
CA THR A 147 14.51 7.01 -27.18
C THR A 147 15.46 6.10 -26.38
N LEU A 148 16.45 5.49 -27.06
CA LEU A 148 17.49 4.72 -26.37
C LEU A 148 18.25 5.59 -25.37
N GLU A 149 18.67 6.79 -25.79
CA GLU A 149 19.38 7.74 -24.94
C GLU A 149 18.53 8.22 -23.77
N GLY A 150 17.21 8.42 -23.98
CA GLY A 150 16.28 8.75 -22.92
C GLY A 150 16.17 7.64 -21.87
N ARG A 151 16.16 6.36 -22.29
CA ARG A 151 16.14 5.23 -21.34
C ARG A 151 17.42 5.12 -20.53
N GLU A 152 18.56 5.43 -21.13
CA GLU A 152 19.85 5.42 -20.43
C GLU A 152 19.94 6.58 -19.44
N GLU A 153 19.56 7.79 -19.86
CA GLU A 153 19.57 8.97 -19.01
C GLU A 153 18.64 8.80 -17.80
N TRP A 154 17.42 8.32 -18.01
CA TRP A 154 16.40 8.19 -16.97
C TRP A 154 16.36 6.80 -16.32
N ALA A 155 17.43 6.01 -16.46
CA ALA A 155 17.47 4.63 -15.98
C ALA A 155 17.22 4.52 -14.46
N ASP A 156 17.67 5.48 -13.67
CA ASP A 156 17.40 5.54 -12.22
C ASP A 156 15.90 5.70 -11.93
N VAL A 157 15.22 6.62 -12.63
CA VAL A 157 13.77 6.85 -12.49
C VAL A 157 12.97 5.65 -13.01
N LEU A 158 13.35 5.07 -14.15
CA LEU A 158 12.71 3.89 -14.72
C LEU A 158 12.86 2.63 -13.85
N ASN A 159 13.91 2.55 -13.04
CA ASN A 159 14.14 1.48 -12.07
C ASN A 159 13.65 1.82 -10.65
N ALA A 160 12.95 2.95 -10.45
CA ALA A 160 12.29 3.27 -9.21
C ALA A 160 11.24 2.20 -8.86
N ASP A 161 11.13 1.87 -7.58
CA ASP A 161 10.12 0.94 -7.07
C ASP A 161 8.75 1.60 -7.07
N VAL A 162 7.76 0.92 -7.65
CA VAL A 162 6.36 1.34 -7.57
C VAL A 162 5.79 0.85 -6.25
N VAL A 163 5.48 1.79 -5.36
CA VAL A 163 4.93 1.53 -4.03
C VAL A 163 3.45 1.21 -4.12
N ARG A 164 2.69 2.07 -4.81
CA ARG A 164 1.26 1.89 -5.04
C ARG A 164 0.77 2.78 -6.17
N ILE A 165 -0.39 2.42 -6.71
CA ILE A 165 -1.15 3.24 -7.67
C ILE A 165 -2.51 3.54 -7.04
N PHE A 166 -2.88 4.82 -6.97
CA PHE A 166 -4.12 5.24 -6.31
C PHE A 166 -4.71 6.50 -6.95
N ASN A 167 -5.98 6.78 -6.67
CA ASN A 167 -6.61 8.04 -7.07
C ASN A 167 -6.45 9.07 -5.94
N GLY A 168 -5.64 10.09 -6.18
CA GLY A 168 -5.44 11.23 -5.29
C GLY A 168 -6.12 12.50 -5.79
N ILE A 169 -5.80 13.63 -5.17
CA ILE A 169 -6.36 14.96 -5.49
C ILE A 169 -6.06 15.42 -6.92
N TYR A 170 -4.99 14.91 -7.54
CA TYR A 170 -4.59 15.23 -8.91
C TYR A 170 -5.02 14.16 -9.93
N GLY A 171 -5.84 13.17 -9.52
CA GLY A 171 -6.19 12.02 -10.37
C GLY A 171 -5.33 10.80 -10.06
N VAL A 172 -4.96 10.03 -11.08
CA VAL A 172 -4.17 8.80 -10.90
C VAL A 172 -2.74 9.15 -10.51
N GLN A 173 -2.27 8.60 -9.39
CA GLN A 173 -0.92 8.81 -8.86
C GLN A 173 -0.18 7.48 -8.74
N VAL A 174 1.10 7.49 -9.15
CA VAL A 174 2.03 6.38 -8.98
C VAL A 174 3.07 6.82 -7.95
N GLU A 175 3.00 6.24 -6.76
CA GLU A 175 3.96 6.53 -5.68
C GLU A 175 5.20 5.67 -5.87
N CYS A 176 6.36 6.34 -5.88
CA CYS A 176 7.65 5.77 -6.19
C CYS A 176 8.62 5.89 -5.02
N SER A 177 9.50 4.90 -4.88
CA SER A 177 10.63 4.91 -3.93
C SER A 177 11.92 4.42 -4.60
N GLY A 178 13.06 4.53 -3.91
CA GLY A 178 14.35 4.09 -4.44
C GLY A 178 14.95 5.00 -5.52
N VAL A 179 14.42 6.21 -5.69
CA VAL A 179 14.88 7.25 -6.62
C VAL A 179 14.97 8.59 -5.88
N LYS A 180 15.84 9.50 -6.32
CA LYS A 180 15.87 10.86 -5.74
C LYS A 180 14.59 11.62 -6.11
N ALA A 181 13.96 12.27 -5.15
CA ALA A 181 12.77 13.10 -5.34
C ALA A 181 12.91 14.10 -6.51
N GLN A 182 14.03 14.82 -6.57
CA GLN A 182 14.32 15.76 -7.67
C GLN A 182 14.33 15.07 -9.05
N ARG A 183 14.91 13.88 -9.16
CA ARG A 183 14.98 13.15 -10.44
C ARG A 183 13.61 12.70 -10.92
N LEU A 184 12.75 12.30 -10.00
CA LEU A 184 11.36 11.94 -10.33
C LEU A 184 10.57 13.18 -10.82
N SER A 185 10.76 14.33 -10.17
CA SER A 185 10.17 15.61 -10.57
C SER A 185 10.67 16.06 -11.95
N ASP A 186 12.00 16.07 -12.16
CA ASP A 186 12.62 16.45 -13.43
C ASP A 186 12.12 15.57 -14.59
N PHE A 187 11.94 14.27 -14.35
CA PHE A 187 11.42 13.35 -15.36
C PHE A 187 9.97 13.67 -15.75
N SER A 188 9.09 13.91 -14.77
CA SER A 188 7.70 14.31 -15.03
C SER A 188 7.61 15.64 -15.75
N LEU A 189 8.40 16.63 -15.33
CA LEU A 189 8.50 17.94 -15.98
C LEU A 189 9.00 17.82 -17.42
N MET A 190 10.05 17.02 -17.65
CA MET A 190 10.60 16.75 -18.98
C MET A 190 9.55 16.13 -19.91
N LEU A 191 8.80 15.11 -19.46
CA LEU A 191 7.73 14.51 -20.26
C LEU A 191 6.58 15.50 -20.56
N ALA A 192 6.31 16.43 -19.65
CA ALA A 192 5.36 17.52 -19.85
C ALA A 192 5.92 18.67 -20.72
N GLY A 193 7.13 18.56 -21.26
CA GLY A 193 7.74 19.54 -22.14
C GLY A 193 8.44 20.71 -21.41
N HIS A 194 8.63 20.61 -20.09
CA HIS A 194 9.33 21.62 -19.29
C HIS A 194 10.85 21.39 -19.28
N CYS A 195 11.45 21.29 -20.47
CA CYS A 195 12.91 21.22 -20.65
C CYS A 195 13.32 21.86 -21.99
N PRO A 196 14.62 22.13 -22.24
CA PRO A 196 15.08 22.60 -23.54
C PRO A 196 14.68 21.65 -24.68
N ALA A 197 14.27 22.19 -25.83
CA ALA A 197 13.81 21.39 -26.98
C ALA A 197 14.84 20.35 -27.43
N GLN A 198 16.13 20.69 -27.39
CA GLN A 198 17.21 19.77 -27.74
C GLN A 198 17.26 18.55 -26.81
N ASP A 199 16.99 18.74 -25.51
CA ASP A 199 16.97 17.64 -24.53
C ASP A 199 15.71 16.78 -24.70
N TYR A 200 14.56 17.43 -24.95
CA TYR A 200 13.31 16.74 -25.23
C TYR A 200 13.42 15.85 -26.48
N GLU A 201 13.87 16.40 -27.60
CA GLU A 201 14.06 15.67 -28.86
C GLU A 201 15.08 14.53 -28.74
N LYS A 202 16.07 14.70 -27.86
CA LYS A 202 17.07 13.67 -27.57
C LYS A 202 16.47 12.50 -26.81
N TRP A 203 15.61 12.75 -25.81
CA TRP A 203 15.14 11.71 -24.88
C TRP A 203 13.75 11.15 -25.21
N VAL A 204 12.89 11.93 -25.84
CA VAL A 204 11.49 11.57 -26.14
C VAL A 204 11.34 11.25 -27.61
N ALA A 205 10.76 10.09 -27.90
CA ALA A 205 10.50 9.67 -29.27
C ALA A 205 9.48 10.59 -29.94
N GLN A 206 9.78 11.02 -31.16
CA GLN A 206 8.90 11.90 -31.92
C GLN A 206 7.80 11.07 -32.58
N GLU A 207 6.56 11.56 -32.54
CA GLU A 207 5.48 10.95 -33.31
C GLU A 207 5.79 11.07 -34.82
N PRO A 208 5.50 10.02 -35.62
CA PRO A 208 5.66 10.11 -37.06
C PRO A 208 4.76 11.22 -37.61
N GLU A 209 5.34 12.14 -38.38
CA GLU A 209 4.58 13.18 -39.07
C GLU A 209 3.45 12.53 -39.89
N ALA A 210 2.21 13.00 -39.66
CA ALA A 210 1.07 12.54 -40.44
C ALA A 210 1.33 12.84 -41.93
N PRO A 211 1.03 11.90 -42.85
CA PRO A 211 1.32 12.11 -44.27
C PRO A 211 0.60 13.36 -44.79
N GLU A 212 1.34 14.26 -45.43
CA GLU A 212 0.78 15.44 -46.11
C GLU A 212 -0.30 15.01 -47.10
N ILE A 213 -1.55 15.33 -46.80
CA ILE A 213 -2.66 15.15 -47.72
C ILE A 213 -2.49 16.18 -48.84
N GLN A 214 -1.88 15.78 -49.96
CA GLN A 214 -1.88 16.58 -51.18
C GLN A 214 -3.33 16.75 -51.66
N MET A 215 -3.92 17.92 -51.37
CA MET A 215 -5.16 18.36 -52.00
C MET A 215 -4.91 18.52 -53.52
N LYS A 216 -5.30 17.52 -54.29
CA LYS A 216 -5.47 17.67 -55.75
C LYS A 216 -6.63 18.63 -55.98
N GLN A 217 -6.32 19.81 -56.51
CA GLN A 217 -7.31 20.76 -57.00
C GLN A 217 -8.18 20.08 -58.06
N LEU A 218 -9.50 20.14 -57.85
CA LEU A 218 -10.54 19.75 -58.81
C LEU A 218 -10.71 20.81 -59.89
#